data_AF-A0A813P180-F1
#
_entry.id   AF-A0A813P180-F1
#
_cell.length_a   1.000
_cell.length_b   1.000
_cell.length_c   1.000
_cell.angle_alpha   90.00
_cell.angle_beta   90.00
_cell.angle_gamma   90.00
#
_symmetry.space_group_name_H-M   'P 1'
#
loop_
_entity.id
_entity.type
_entity.pdbx_description
1 polymer ?
#
loop_
_entity_poly.entity_id
_entity_poly.type
_entity_poly.pdbx_seq_one_letter_code
_entity_poly.pdbx_strand_id
1 'polypeptide(L)'
;MSDLHNLMDMGFSEAKCQKALSVNNNNFQEALEWLLVHGNQPDEPMVVEENPGPVLKLSKDQAKQEEPNKEDSKEEEVASANSLKCDDCGALLKDEDFATLHAHKTGHVNFSQSTESIKPKTIEEIEEQKKRLEEKLIRLRHERLEKEKQEQLEREKARRKEGRQLNEIKQKFQEEEMKRIAEAKRREKLEDAAYKRKVKEQIARDREAFKKEQQGQAVTETKPIQTPVQTQPTQEKKEYTECKIQIRLTDGSTMVHVFKPTEQLASVRLWIEMNRKDSVGKFNLMQTFPRKVYTEDDMMRTLTDLGLVPASSLVVTKV
;
A
#
# COMPACT_ATOMS: atom_id res chain seq x y z
N MET A 1 -22.98 -1.52 18.61
CA MET A 1 -21.74 -0.79 18.26
C MET A 1 -22.15 0.64 18.01
N SER A 2 -21.50 1.62 18.63
CA SER A 2 -21.84 3.03 18.42
C SER A 2 -21.33 3.47 17.05
N ASP A 3 -22.09 4.35 16.39
CA ASP A 3 -21.70 4.91 15.07
C ASP A 3 -20.35 5.64 15.15
N LEU A 4 -20.03 6.22 16.31
CA LEU A 4 -18.71 6.77 16.63
C LEU A 4 -17.59 5.74 16.50
N HIS A 5 -17.79 4.53 17.04
CA HIS A 5 -16.79 3.46 17.00
C HIS A 5 -16.58 2.93 15.58
N ASN A 6 -17.66 2.82 14.79
CA ASN A 6 -17.57 2.42 13.38
C ASN A 6 -16.77 3.43 12.54
N LEU A 7 -16.92 4.73 12.81
CA LEU A 7 -16.14 5.78 12.12
C LEU A 7 -14.66 5.78 12.58
N MET A 8 -14.40 5.48 13.85
CA MET A 8 -13.03 5.32 14.36
C MET A 8 -12.33 4.10 13.76
N ASP A 9 -13.04 2.98 13.56
CA ASP A 9 -12.52 1.78 12.90
C ASP A 9 -12.16 2.02 11.43
N MET A 10 -12.80 3.01 10.79
CA MET A 10 -12.45 3.47 9.43
C MET A 10 -11.22 4.38 9.38
N GLY A 11 -10.59 4.66 10.53
CA GLY A 11 -9.33 5.39 10.64
C GLY A 11 -9.45 6.90 10.82
N PHE A 12 -10.65 7.40 11.13
CA PHE A 12 -10.88 8.82 11.43
C PHE A 12 -10.66 9.12 12.93
N SER A 13 -10.16 10.32 13.26
CA SER A 13 -9.93 10.70 14.66
C SER A 13 -11.23 10.87 15.43
N GLU A 14 -11.23 10.53 16.72
CA GLU A 14 -12.42 10.56 17.58
C GLU A 14 -13.09 11.95 17.61
N ALA A 15 -12.28 13.01 17.70
CA ALA A 15 -12.77 14.39 17.71
C ALA A 15 -13.49 14.78 16.41
N LYS A 16 -13.02 14.30 15.25
CA LYS A 16 -13.68 14.55 13.96
C LYS A 16 -14.98 13.75 13.84
N CYS A 17 -14.98 12.50 14.29
CA CYS A 17 -16.16 11.65 14.27
C CYS A 17 -17.29 12.22 15.15
N GLN A 18 -16.95 12.73 16.34
CA GLN A 18 -17.91 13.41 17.21
C GLN A 18 -18.46 14.69 16.56
N LYS A 19 -17.61 15.49 15.91
CA LYS A 19 -18.05 16.71 15.21
C LYS A 19 -18.98 16.39 14.04
N ALA A 20 -18.62 15.41 13.22
CA ALA A 20 -19.43 14.97 12.07
C ALA A 20 -20.80 14.44 12.51
N LEU A 21 -20.85 13.68 13.60
CA LEU A 21 -22.10 13.19 14.18
C LEU A 21 -22.92 14.32 14.81
N SER A 22 -22.29 15.31 15.45
CA SER A 22 -23.01 16.47 16.01
C SER A 22 -23.63 17.38 14.95
N VAL A 23 -22.97 17.54 13.79
CA VAL A 23 -23.46 18.39 12.69
C VAL A 23 -24.59 17.70 11.94
N ASN A 24 -24.54 16.37 11.81
CA ASN A 24 -25.49 15.59 11.03
C ASN A 24 -26.48 14.79 11.89
N ASN A 25 -26.83 15.28 13.09
CA ASN A 25 -27.86 14.70 13.96
C ASN A 25 -27.69 13.20 14.25
N ASN A 26 -26.45 12.74 14.49
CA ASN A 26 -26.07 11.34 14.70
C ASN A 26 -26.35 10.40 13.51
N ASN A 27 -26.52 10.92 12.29
CA ASN A 27 -26.63 10.09 11.09
C ASN A 27 -25.23 9.66 10.61
N PHE A 28 -24.95 8.35 10.68
CA PHE A 28 -23.66 7.78 10.29
C PHE A 28 -23.26 8.10 8.84
N GLN A 29 -24.21 8.02 7.89
CA GLN A 29 -23.91 8.15 6.46
C GLN A 29 -23.53 9.59 6.09
N GLU A 30 -24.26 10.56 6.62
CA GLU A 30 -23.98 11.99 6.43
C GLU A 30 -22.71 12.41 7.19
N ALA A 31 -22.46 11.83 8.37
CA ALA A 31 -21.22 12.01 9.10
C ALA A 31 -20.00 11.49 8.32
N LEU A 32 -20.12 10.34 7.65
CA LEU A 32 -19.06 9.80 6.78
C LEU A 32 -18.80 10.72 5.58
N GLU A 33 -19.84 11.20 4.90
CA GLU A 33 -19.71 12.12 3.76
C GLU A 33 -19.04 13.44 4.18
N TRP A 34 -19.44 13.97 5.33
CA TRP A 34 -18.81 15.14 5.93
C TRP A 34 -17.32 14.89 6.26
N LEU A 35 -16.98 13.71 6.81
CA LEU A 35 -15.61 13.31 7.10
C LEU A 35 -14.76 13.06 5.86
N LEU A 36 -15.33 12.58 4.76
CA LEU A 36 -14.62 12.37 3.50
C LEU A 36 -14.25 13.72 2.84
N VAL A 37 -15.12 14.72 2.96
CA VAL A 37 -14.87 16.07 2.43
C VAL A 37 -13.90 16.85 3.31
N HIS A 38 -13.96 16.67 4.63
CA HIS A 38 -13.15 17.45 5.60
C HIS A 38 -11.97 16.67 6.21
N GLY A 39 -11.76 15.42 5.80
CA GLY A 39 -10.83 14.48 6.44
C GLY A 39 -9.35 14.76 6.22
N ASN A 40 -8.99 15.49 5.16
CA ASN A 40 -7.60 15.75 4.76
C ASN A 40 -7.03 17.09 5.26
N GLN A 41 -7.76 17.80 6.12
CA GLN A 41 -7.27 19.01 6.80
C GLN A 41 -6.50 18.60 8.07
N PRO A 42 -5.24 19.05 8.27
CA PRO A 42 -4.52 18.84 9.51
C PRO A 42 -5.26 19.51 10.68
N ASP A 43 -5.17 18.92 11.87
CA ASP A 43 -5.92 19.35 13.05
C ASP A 43 -5.50 20.76 13.49
N GLU A 44 -6.26 21.78 13.07
CA GLU A 44 -6.12 23.13 13.61
C GLU A 44 -6.86 23.26 14.95
N PRO A 45 -6.26 23.92 15.96
CA PRO A 45 -6.92 24.17 17.23
C PRO A 45 -8.08 25.16 17.07
N MET A 46 -9.13 24.90 17.84
CA MET A 46 -10.43 25.56 17.82
C MET A 46 -10.37 27.10 17.69
N VAL A 47 -10.86 27.60 16.56
CA VAL A 47 -11.53 28.90 16.45
C VAL A 47 -12.96 28.63 16.01
N VAL A 48 -13.89 28.93 16.92
CA VAL A 48 -15.33 28.96 16.66
C VAL A 48 -15.63 30.24 15.86
N GLU A 49 -15.85 30.09 14.55
CA GLU A 49 -16.56 31.09 13.75
C GLU A 49 -17.98 30.57 13.46
N GLU A 50 -18.97 31.23 14.05
CA GLU A 50 -20.38 31.14 13.67
C GLU A 50 -20.71 32.20 12.61
N ASN A 51 -21.42 31.80 11.53
CA ASN A 51 -22.56 32.53 10.88
C ASN A 51 -22.96 31.93 9.51
N PRO A 52 -24.10 32.30 8.86
CA PRO A 52 -25.32 32.99 9.33
C PRO A 52 -26.71 32.47 8.82
N GLY A 53 -27.78 32.73 9.61
CA GLY A 53 -29.07 33.34 9.18
C GLY A 53 -30.39 32.54 9.30
N PRO A 54 -31.60 33.19 9.35
CA PRO A 54 -31.89 34.62 9.17
C PRO A 54 -32.93 35.32 10.13
N VAL A 55 -32.80 36.66 10.17
CA VAL A 55 -33.78 37.77 10.38
C VAL A 55 -34.61 37.95 11.67
N LEU A 56 -34.40 39.08 12.36
CA LEU A 56 -35.39 40.19 12.50
C LEU A 56 -34.73 41.45 13.14
N LYS A 57 -35.23 42.62 12.73
CA LYS A 57 -34.66 43.98 12.81
C LYS A 57 -34.78 44.64 14.20
N LEU A 58 -33.82 45.49 14.59
CA LEU A 58 -34.03 46.93 14.83
C LEU A 58 -32.70 47.67 15.19
N SER A 59 -32.46 48.78 14.48
CA SER A 59 -31.92 50.11 14.92
C SER A 59 -31.02 50.23 16.17
N LYS A 60 -30.06 51.13 16.31
CA LYS A 60 -29.39 52.16 15.51
C LYS A 60 -28.42 52.85 16.51
N ASP A 61 -27.33 53.41 16.00
CA ASP A 61 -26.57 54.53 16.55
C ASP A 61 -25.51 54.33 17.67
N GLN A 62 -24.32 54.82 17.30
CA GLN A 62 -23.29 55.50 18.09
C GLN A 62 -22.09 54.72 18.63
N ALA A 63 -21.06 54.75 17.79
CA ALA A 63 -19.67 54.93 18.21
C ALA A 63 -19.50 56.26 18.98
N LYS A 64 -18.80 56.21 20.11
CA LYS A 64 -17.84 57.26 20.48
C LYS A 64 -16.74 56.70 21.38
N GLN A 65 -15.53 57.05 20.97
CA GLN A 65 -14.24 56.79 21.60
C GLN A 65 -14.11 57.58 22.91
N GLU A 66 -13.39 57.03 23.89
CA GLU A 66 -12.35 57.71 24.70
C GLU A 66 -11.79 56.76 25.78
N GLU A 67 -10.56 56.30 25.59
CA GLU A 67 -9.55 56.05 26.64
C GLU A 67 -8.71 57.35 26.70
N PRO A 68 -8.18 57.85 27.85
CA PRO A 68 -7.24 57.08 28.67
C PRO A 68 -7.13 57.43 30.18
N ASN A 69 -6.29 56.62 30.85
CA ASN A 69 -5.44 56.85 32.04
C ASN A 69 -5.81 56.20 33.40
N LYS A 70 -5.16 55.05 33.64
CA LYS A 70 -4.02 54.82 34.56
C LYS A 70 -4.09 55.26 36.05
N GLU A 71 -3.64 54.29 36.87
CA GLU A 71 -3.09 54.38 38.25
C GLU A 71 -4.10 54.72 39.35
N ASP A 72 -4.07 54.17 40.57
CA ASP A 72 -3.43 53.05 41.26
C ASP A 72 -4.21 52.99 42.61
N SER A 73 -4.25 51.82 43.25
CA SER A 73 -4.49 51.62 44.69
C SER A 73 -5.85 52.05 45.28
N LYS A 74 -6.65 51.07 45.72
CA LYS A 74 -6.64 50.58 47.12
C LYS A 74 -7.78 49.61 47.41
N GLU A 75 -7.37 48.58 48.14
CA GLU A 75 -8.13 47.61 48.92
C GLU A 75 -9.42 48.16 49.53
N GLU A 76 -10.51 47.43 49.37
CA GLU A 76 -11.48 47.19 50.45
C GLU A 76 -11.97 45.73 50.41
N GLU A 77 -12.14 45.24 51.63
CA GLU A 77 -12.30 43.88 52.10
C GLU A 77 -13.48 43.10 51.52
N VAL A 78 -13.32 41.78 51.37
CA VAL A 78 -14.31 40.85 51.92
C VAL A 78 -13.61 39.67 52.57
N ALA A 79 -13.51 39.72 53.89
CA ALA A 79 -13.17 38.58 54.72
C ALA A 79 -14.25 37.48 54.58
N SER A 80 -13.85 36.27 54.20
CA SER A 80 -14.60 35.05 54.52
C SER A 80 -13.66 34.06 55.21
N ALA A 81 -13.48 34.27 56.52
CA ALA A 81 -12.66 33.42 57.37
C ALA A 81 -13.45 32.17 57.82
N ASN A 82 -13.76 31.26 56.88
CA ASN A 82 -14.27 29.92 57.19
C ASN A 82 -13.24 28.86 56.78
N SER A 83 -12.11 28.78 57.50
CA SER A 83 -11.15 27.68 57.31
C SER A 83 -11.79 26.35 57.74
N LEU A 84 -11.61 25.27 56.97
CA LEU A 84 -12.14 23.95 57.33
C LEU A 84 -11.03 23.14 57.99
N LYS A 85 -11.25 22.59 59.18
CA LYS A 85 -10.36 21.59 59.76
C LYS A 85 -10.85 20.19 59.42
N CYS A 86 -9.94 19.30 59.07
CA CYS A 86 -10.25 17.87 59.01
C CYS A 86 -10.27 17.32 60.45
N ASP A 87 -11.38 16.74 60.90
CA ASP A 87 -11.49 16.20 62.26
C ASP A 87 -10.72 14.88 62.42
N ASP A 88 -10.47 14.17 61.32
CA ASP A 88 -9.78 12.87 61.33
C ASP A 88 -8.26 13.01 61.49
N CYS A 89 -7.68 14.11 61.01
CA CYS A 89 -6.23 14.34 61.06
C CYS A 89 -5.80 15.72 61.60
N GLY A 90 -6.75 16.57 61.99
CA GLY A 90 -6.51 17.90 62.55
C GLY A 90 -5.91 18.92 61.59
N ALA A 91 -5.90 18.65 60.27
CA ALA A 91 -5.30 19.55 59.29
C ALA A 91 -6.22 20.75 59.00
N LEU A 92 -5.67 21.97 59.09
CA LEU A 92 -6.37 23.21 58.73
C LEU A 92 -6.25 23.46 57.23
N LEU A 93 -7.40 23.65 56.58
CA LEU A 93 -7.55 23.81 55.15
C LEU A 93 -8.10 25.21 54.88
N LYS A 94 -7.54 25.85 53.86
CA LYS A 94 -7.81 27.26 53.57
C LYS A 94 -9.20 27.47 52.98
N ASP A 95 -9.58 26.61 52.03
CA ASP A 95 -10.83 26.70 51.25
C ASP A 95 -11.44 25.29 51.07
N GLU A 96 -12.72 25.22 50.67
CA GLU A 96 -13.43 23.96 50.36
C GLU A 96 -12.69 23.12 49.30
N ASP A 97 -12.07 23.76 48.32
CA ASP A 97 -11.22 23.10 47.30
C ASP A 97 -10.00 22.38 47.89
N PHE A 98 -9.43 22.92 48.97
CA PHE A 98 -8.35 22.21 49.68
C PHE A 98 -8.89 21.03 50.48
N ALA A 99 -10.12 21.11 51.02
CA ALA A 99 -10.77 20.01 51.69
C ALA A 99 -11.11 18.86 50.73
N THR A 100 -11.59 19.15 49.52
CA THR A 100 -11.82 18.11 48.50
C THR A 100 -10.52 17.44 48.05
N LEU A 101 -9.43 18.20 47.88
CA LEU A 101 -8.11 17.65 47.58
C LEU A 101 -7.54 16.82 48.74
N HIS A 102 -7.75 17.25 49.98
CA HIS A 102 -7.37 16.50 51.17
C HIS A 102 -8.15 15.18 51.24
N ALA A 103 -9.46 15.21 50.99
CA ALA A 103 -10.30 14.03 50.91
C ALA A 103 -9.83 13.05 49.82
N HIS A 104 -9.51 13.53 48.63
CA HIS A 104 -9.02 12.67 47.54
C HIS A 104 -7.62 12.08 47.82
N LYS A 105 -6.77 12.81 48.53
CA LYS A 105 -5.39 12.38 48.82
C LYS A 105 -5.27 11.48 50.06
N THR A 106 -6.11 11.70 51.06
CA THR A 106 -6.01 11.03 52.37
C THR A 106 -7.23 10.17 52.72
N GLY A 107 -8.34 10.32 52.00
CA GLY A 107 -9.58 9.57 52.23
C GLY A 107 -10.46 10.13 53.35
N HIS A 108 -10.08 11.24 53.98
CA HIS A 108 -10.86 11.85 55.07
C HIS A 108 -12.01 12.70 54.54
N VAL A 109 -13.19 12.55 55.12
CA VAL A 109 -14.43 13.21 54.64
C VAL A 109 -15.08 14.11 55.70
N ASN A 110 -14.59 14.10 56.93
CA ASN A 110 -15.17 14.85 58.02
C ASN A 110 -14.43 16.18 58.23
N PHE A 111 -15.06 17.28 57.83
CA PHE A 111 -14.51 18.63 57.93
C PHE A 111 -15.40 19.52 58.78
N SER A 112 -14.84 20.22 59.77
CA SER A 112 -15.55 21.17 60.61
C SER A 112 -15.01 22.60 60.44
N GLN A 113 -15.89 23.59 60.51
CA GLN A 113 -15.50 24.99 60.31
C GLN A 113 -14.72 25.49 61.53
N SER A 114 -13.51 25.98 61.32
CA SER A 114 -12.61 26.53 62.34
C SER A 114 -12.29 28.00 62.06
N THR A 115 -12.19 28.80 63.12
CA THR A 115 -11.93 30.25 63.06
C THR A 115 -10.44 30.59 63.05
N GLU A 116 -9.57 29.64 62.69
CA GLU A 116 -8.12 29.82 62.72
C GLU A 116 -7.60 30.33 61.37
N SER A 117 -7.32 31.63 61.29
CA SER A 117 -6.79 32.26 60.07
C SER A 117 -5.35 31.81 59.78
N ILE A 118 -5.19 30.98 58.75
CA ILE A 118 -3.87 30.55 58.24
C ILE A 118 -3.11 31.79 57.74
N LYS A 119 -1.88 32.00 58.24
CA LYS A 119 -1.01 33.09 57.77
C LYS A 119 -0.78 32.96 56.25
N PRO A 120 -1.14 33.97 55.44
CA PRO A 120 -0.86 33.94 54.02
C PRO A 120 0.66 33.91 53.80
N LYS A 121 1.13 33.06 52.89
CA LYS A 121 2.54 33.05 52.45
C LYS A 121 2.91 34.44 51.93
N THR A 122 4.15 34.85 52.17
CA THR A 122 4.66 36.13 51.67
C THR A 122 4.60 36.16 50.14
N ILE A 123 4.35 37.34 49.59
CA ILE A 123 4.18 37.55 48.13
C ILE A 123 5.40 37.03 47.37
N GLU A 124 6.60 37.21 47.93
CA GLU A 124 7.88 36.76 47.37
C GLU A 124 8.01 35.22 47.30
N GLU A 125 7.59 34.49 48.34
CA GLU A 125 7.64 33.01 48.34
C GLU A 125 6.65 32.40 47.34
N ILE A 126 5.50 33.06 47.13
CA ILE A 126 4.51 32.64 46.14
C ILE A 126 5.06 32.85 44.72
N GLU A 127 5.74 33.96 44.47
CA GLU A 127 6.38 34.23 43.17
C GLU A 127 7.52 33.25 42.87
N GLU A 128 8.34 32.90 43.87
CA GLU A 128 9.39 31.90 43.68
C GLU A 128 8.81 30.51 43.40
N GLN A 129 7.74 30.12 44.11
CA GLN A 129 7.03 28.86 43.85
C GLN A 129 6.40 28.84 42.45
N LYS A 130 5.86 29.96 41.97
CA LYS A 130 5.35 30.09 40.59
C LYS A 130 6.46 29.97 39.55
N LYS A 131 7.56 30.70 39.70
CA LYS A 131 8.72 30.63 38.78
C LYS A 131 9.29 29.21 38.72
N ARG A 132 9.42 28.53 39.86
CA ARG A 132 9.89 27.14 39.91
C ARG A 132 8.94 26.16 39.20
N LEU A 133 7.63 26.38 39.29
CA LEU A 133 6.62 25.58 38.57
C LEU A 133 6.64 25.88 37.07
N GLU A 134 6.77 27.13 36.68
CA GLU A 134 6.88 27.58 35.29
C GLU A 134 8.14 27.01 34.62
N GLU A 135 9.30 27.10 35.27
CA GLU A 135 10.55 26.49 34.79
C GLU A 135 10.42 24.98 34.60
N LYS A 136 9.75 24.29 35.53
CA LYS A 136 9.51 22.85 35.43
C LYS A 136 8.57 22.52 34.26
N LEU A 137 7.57 23.36 34.00
CA LEU A 137 6.64 23.20 32.89
C LEU A 137 7.33 23.44 31.54
N ILE A 138 8.18 24.46 31.46
CA ILE A 138 9.00 24.75 30.26
C ILE A 138 9.95 23.59 29.98
N ARG A 139 10.62 23.06 31.02
CA ARG A 139 11.50 21.88 30.87
C ARG A 139 10.73 20.66 30.35
N LEU A 140 9.56 20.36 30.93
CA LEU A 140 8.75 19.23 30.50
C LEU A 140 8.23 19.40 29.06
N ARG A 141 7.86 20.62 28.67
CA ARG A 141 7.44 20.95 27.30
C ARG A 141 8.60 20.78 26.32
N HIS A 142 9.80 21.24 26.68
CA HIS A 142 11.00 21.06 25.86
C HIS A 142 11.34 19.59 25.65
N GLU A 143 11.35 18.79 26.72
CA GLU A 143 11.62 17.36 26.66
C GLU A 143 10.58 16.63 25.77
N ARG A 144 9.30 17.01 25.88
CA ARG A 144 8.24 16.46 25.02
C ARG A 144 8.49 16.79 23.55
N LEU A 145 8.81 18.05 23.23
CA LEU A 145 9.10 18.49 21.85
C LEU A 145 10.34 17.80 21.27
N GLU A 146 11.39 17.59 22.08
CA GLU A 146 12.58 16.86 21.64
C GLU A 146 12.29 15.39 21.34
N LYS A 147 11.48 14.73 22.18
CA LYS A 147 11.02 13.36 21.96
C LYS A 147 10.18 13.24 20.69
N GLU A 148 9.22 14.13 20.49
CA GLU A 148 8.39 14.16 19.27
C GLU A 148 9.26 14.37 18.01
N LYS A 149 10.25 15.27 18.08
CA LYS A 149 11.20 15.49 16.97
C LYS A 149 12.07 14.26 16.70
N GLN A 150 12.50 13.55 17.75
CA GLN A 150 13.25 12.29 17.61
C GLN A 150 12.39 11.21 16.97
N GLU A 151 11.15 11.02 17.44
CA GLU A 151 10.24 10.02 16.89
C GLU A 151 9.91 10.32 15.42
N GLN A 152 9.71 11.59 15.06
CA GLN A 152 9.51 11.99 13.66
C GLN A 152 10.73 11.65 12.79
N LEU A 153 11.94 11.95 13.27
CA LEU A 153 13.18 11.64 12.56
C LEU A 153 13.40 10.12 12.43
N GLU A 154 13.06 9.35 13.45
CA GLU A 154 13.12 7.89 13.43
C GLU A 154 12.09 7.28 12.49
N ARG A 155 10.85 7.76 12.51
CA ARG A 155 9.79 7.32 11.57
C ARG A 155 10.17 7.61 10.12
N GLU A 156 10.76 8.77 9.87
CA GLU A 156 11.21 9.18 8.53
C GLU A 156 12.43 8.36 8.08
N LYS A 157 13.38 8.06 8.99
CA LYS A 157 14.48 7.12 8.76
C LYS A 157 13.98 5.69 8.51
N ALA A 158 12.98 5.22 9.26
CA ALA A 158 12.39 3.90 9.12
C ALA A 158 11.76 3.75 7.72
N ARG A 159 10.94 4.71 7.29
CA ARG A 159 10.37 4.74 5.93
C ARG A 159 11.45 4.66 4.85
N ARG A 160 12.54 5.43 4.97
CA ARG A 160 13.66 5.35 4.00
C ARG A 160 14.40 4.01 4.07
N LYS A 161 14.57 3.45 5.26
CA LYS A 161 15.24 2.16 5.47
C LYS A 161 14.41 1.03 4.89
N GLU A 162 13.11 0.99 5.18
CA GLU A 162 12.16 0.01 4.63
C GLU A 162 12.08 0.09 3.11
N GLY A 163 12.05 1.30 2.53
CA GLY A 163 12.11 1.49 1.08
C GLY A 163 13.40 0.95 0.45
N ARG A 164 14.56 1.18 1.09
CA ARG A 164 15.84 0.59 0.64
C ARG A 164 15.86 -0.93 0.81
N GLN A 165 15.34 -1.44 1.92
CA GLN A 165 15.28 -2.87 2.22
C GLN A 165 14.39 -3.61 1.23
N LEU A 166 13.23 -3.07 0.86
CA LEU A 166 12.36 -3.65 -0.17
C LEU A 166 13.07 -3.76 -1.52
N ASN A 167 13.79 -2.71 -1.93
CA ASN A 167 14.57 -2.73 -3.17
C ASN A 167 15.73 -3.74 -3.10
N GLU A 168 16.44 -3.80 -1.97
CA GLU A 168 17.54 -4.76 -1.78
C GLU A 168 17.04 -6.21 -1.75
N ILE A 169 15.89 -6.48 -1.11
CA ILE A 169 15.24 -7.81 -1.11
C ILE A 169 14.86 -8.21 -2.54
N LYS A 170 14.27 -7.30 -3.31
CA LYS A 170 13.90 -7.56 -4.71
C LYS A 170 15.13 -7.85 -5.59
N GLN A 171 16.20 -7.08 -5.43
CA GLN A 171 17.45 -7.31 -6.16
C GLN A 171 18.08 -8.65 -5.80
N LYS A 172 18.16 -8.99 -4.50
CA LYS A 172 18.68 -10.28 -4.05
C LYS A 172 17.87 -11.46 -4.59
N PHE A 173 16.55 -11.34 -4.60
CA PHE A 173 15.69 -12.38 -5.17
C PHE A 173 15.95 -12.59 -6.66
N GLN A 174 16.06 -11.51 -7.44
CA GLN A 174 16.38 -11.58 -8.87
C GLN A 174 17.78 -12.13 -9.12
N GLU A 175 18.78 -11.72 -8.33
CA GLU A 175 20.15 -12.23 -8.42
C GLU A 175 20.22 -13.72 -8.09
N GLU A 176 19.50 -14.17 -7.06
CA GLU A 176 19.44 -15.57 -6.65
C GLU A 176 18.77 -16.44 -7.72
N GLU A 177 17.67 -15.97 -8.31
CA GLU A 177 17.01 -16.65 -9.42
C GLU A 177 17.91 -16.75 -10.65
N MET A 178 18.58 -15.66 -11.03
CA MET A 178 19.55 -15.63 -12.12
C MET A 178 20.74 -16.56 -11.86
N LYS A 179 21.24 -16.59 -10.62
CA LYS A 179 22.32 -17.49 -10.20
C LYS A 179 21.88 -18.95 -10.28
N ARG A 180 20.66 -19.28 -9.85
CA ARG A 180 20.10 -20.64 -9.95
C ARG A 180 19.98 -21.09 -11.41
N ILE A 181 19.52 -20.21 -12.29
CA ILE A 181 19.45 -20.48 -13.74
C ILE A 181 20.85 -20.69 -14.33
N ALA A 182 21.82 -19.85 -13.95
CA ALA A 182 23.20 -19.97 -14.43
C ALA A 182 23.88 -21.27 -13.95
N GLU A 183 23.65 -21.66 -12.69
CA GLU A 183 24.17 -22.92 -12.13
C GLU A 183 23.53 -24.14 -12.79
N ALA A 184 22.21 -24.13 -12.99
CA ALA A 184 21.51 -25.19 -13.71
C ALA A 184 22.06 -25.36 -15.14
N LYS A 185 22.24 -24.25 -15.87
CA LYS A 185 22.83 -24.27 -17.22
C LYS A 185 24.28 -24.76 -17.23
N ARG A 186 25.07 -24.40 -16.22
CA ARG A 186 26.45 -24.89 -16.07
C ARG A 186 26.47 -26.39 -15.79
N ARG A 187 25.55 -26.88 -14.96
CA ARG A 187 25.39 -28.29 -14.63
C ARG A 187 24.96 -29.11 -15.83
N GLU A 188 23.92 -28.68 -16.55
CA GLU A 188 23.46 -29.33 -17.79
C GLU A 188 24.60 -29.41 -18.81
N LYS A 189 25.35 -28.32 -19.01
CA LYS A 189 26.51 -28.32 -19.93
C LYS A 189 27.60 -29.33 -19.51
N LEU A 190 27.82 -29.53 -18.21
CA LEU A 190 28.78 -30.51 -17.70
C LEU A 190 28.26 -31.94 -17.88
N GLU A 191 26.98 -32.19 -17.61
CA GLU A 191 26.33 -33.49 -17.80
C GLU A 191 26.30 -33.87 -19.29
N ASP A 192 25.98 -32.94 -20.18
CA ASP A 192 26.04 -33.11 -21.64
C ASP A 192 27.46 -33.39 -22.13
N ALA A 193 28.45 -32.66 -21.62
CA ALA A 193 29.85 -32.89 -21.97
C ALA A 193 30.31 -34.28 -21.48
N ALA A 194 29.88 -34.71 -20.29
CA ALA A 194 30.15 -36.03 -19.77
C ALA A 194 29.44 -37.13 -20.58
N TYR A 195 28.19 -36.91 -21.00
CA TYR A 195 27.45 -37.83 -21.87
C TYR A 195 28.13 -37.97 -23.23
N LYS A 196 28.48 -36.85 -23.87
CA LYS A 196 29.24 -36.85 -25.13
C LYS A 196 30.58 -37.57 -25.01
N ARG A 197 31.29 -37.43 -23.87
CA ARG A 197 32.53 -38.19 -23.61
C ARG A 197 32.28 -39.69 -23.53
N LYS A 198 31.25 -40.13 -22.79
CA LYS A 198 30.88 -41.55 -22.68
C LYS A 198 30.50 -42.16 -24.03
N VAL A 199 29.66 -41.47 -24.81
CA VAL A 199 29.26 -41.91 -26.16
C VAL A 199 30.47 -42.00 -27.08
N LYS A 200 31.37 -41.00 -27.04
CA LYS A 200 32.58 -41.02 -27.87
C LYS A 200 33.52 -42.17 -27.51
N GLU A 201 33.67 -42.48 -26.22
CA GLU A 201 34.46 -43.62 -25.75
C GLU A 201 33.82 -44.95 -26.17
N GLN A 202 32.50 -45.06 -26.11
CA GLN A 202 31.77 -46.26 -26.54
C GLN A 202 31.92 -46.50 -28.05
N ILE A 203 31.78 -45.45 -28.88
CA ILE A 203 32.03 -45.51 -30.32
C ILE A 203 33.49 -45.89 -30.62
N ALA A 204 34.45 -45.36 -29.85
CA ALA A 204 35.86 -45.71 -30.03
C ALA A 204 36.12 -47.19 -29.71
N ARG A 205 35.57 -47.69 -28.61
CA ARG A 205 35.66 -49.10 -28.21
C ARG A 205 35.03 -50.02 -29.25
N ASP A 206 33.84 -49.70 -29.75
CA ASP A 206 33.15 -50.48 -30.78
C ASP A 206 33.90 -50.43 -32.12
N ARG A 207 34.45 -49.28 -32.50
CA ARG A 207 35.25 -49.13 -33.73
C ARG A 207 36.57 -49.91 -33.65
N GLU A 208 37.22 -49.95 -32.49
CA GLU A 208 38.41 -50.79 -32.27
C GLU A 208 38.07 -52.28 -32.29
N ALA A 209 36.94 -52.68 -31.72
CA ALA A 209 36.46 -54.07 -31.77
C ALA A 209 36.16 -54.49 -33.22
N PHE A 210 35.41 -53.68 -33.97
CA PHE A 210 35.12 -53.95 -35.38
C PHE A 210 36.39 -54.01 -36.23
N LYS A 211 37.37 -53.14 -35.99
CA LYS A 211 38.65 -53.18 -36.72
C LYS A 211 39.45 -54.46 -36.45
N LYS A 212 39.38 -54.99 -35.21
CA LYS A 212 39.99 -56.28 -34.85
C LYS A 212 39.25 -57.46 -35.48
N GLU A 213 37.92 -57.40 -35.54
CA GLU A 213 37.08 -58.45 -36.14
C GLU A 213 37.20 -58.48 -37.68
N GLN A 214 37.29 -57.31 -38.32
CA GLN A 214 37.48 -57.16 -39.76
C GLN A 214 38.89 -57.59 -40.23
N GLN A 215 39.90 -57.56 -39.35
CA GLN A 215 41.21 -58.18 -39.63
C GLN A 215 41.20 -59.71 -39.46
N GLY A 216 40.10 -60.30 -38.97
CA GLY A 216 39.93 -61.74 -38.77
C GLY A 216 39.03 -62.46 -39.79
N GLN A 217 38.33 -61.75 -40.69
CA GLN A 217 37.42 -62.36 -41.67
C GLN A 217 37.71 -61.91 -43.11
N ALA A 218 38.27 -62.81 -43.91
CA ALA A 218 38.27 -62.75 -45.36
C ALA A 218 37.13 -63.60 -45.93
N VAL A 219 36.54 -63.10 -47.03
CA VAL A 219 35.62 -63.75 -47.99
C VAL A 219 34.14 -63.85 -47.55
N THR A 220 33.25 -63.02 -48.14
CA THR A 220 32.25 -63.46 -49.17
C THR A 220 31.34 -62.29 -49.61
N GLU A 221 30.93 -62.43 -50.86
CA GLU A 221 30.30 -61.48 -51.77
C GLU A 221 28.78 -61.71 -51.84
N THR A 222 27.94 -60.66 -52.00
CA THR A 222 26.92 -60.50 -53.07
C THR A 222 25.84 -59.42 -52.80
N LYS A 223 25.72 -58.55 -53.82
CA LYS A 223 24.58 -57.81 -54.44
C LYS A 223 23.48 -57.08 -53.63
N PRO A 224 23.04 -55.89 -54.13
CA PRO A 224 22.06 -55.01 -53.49
C PRO A 224 20.62 -55.28 -53.94
N ILE A 225 19.66 -55.09 -53.02
CA ILE A 225 18.25 -54.92 -53.32
C ILE A 225 17.84 -53.50 -52.89
N GLN A 226 17.32 -52.75 -53.85
CA GLN A 226 16.74 -51.43 -53.67
C GLN A 226 15.30 -51.57 -53.17
N THR A 227 14.94 -50.76 -52.18
CA THR A 227 13.55 -50.44 -51.83
C THR A 227 13.47 -48.92 -51.69
N PRO A 228 12.52 -48.24 -52.36
CA PRO A 228 12.33 -46.81 -52.18
C PRO A 228 11.57 -46.59 -50.88
N VAL A 229 12.28 -46.21 -49.82
CA VAL A 229 11.66 -45.68 -48.61
C VAL A 229 11.45 -44.18 -48.81
N GLN A 230 10.19 -43.78 -48.76
CA GLN A 230 9.72 -42.41 -48.86
C GLN A 230 10.49 -41.50 -47.90
N THR A 231 11.24 -40.57 -48.48
CA THR A 231 11.78 -39.39 -47.80
C THR A 231 10.60 -38.51 -47.41
N GLN A 232 10.21 -38.54 -46.14
CA GLN A 232 9.47 -37.42 -45.56
C GLN A 232 10.41 -36.21 -45.58
N PRO A 233 9.98 -35.06 -46.10
CA PRO A 233 10.81 -33.86 -46.06
C PRO A 233 10.94 -33.41 -44.61
N THR A 234 12.15 -33.49 -44.09
CA THR A 234 12.59 -32.80 -42.88
C THR A 234 12.34 -31.31 -43.11
N GLN A 235 11.27 -30.76 -42.54
CA GLN A 235 10.97 -29.33 -42.62
C GLN A 235 12.04 -28.57 -41.84
N GLU A 236 12.96 -27.93 -42.58
CA GLU A 236 13.85 -26.92 -42.04
C GLU A 236 13.00 -25.82 -41.38
N LYS A 237 13.19 -25.61 -40.08
CA LYS A 237 12.55 -24.52 -39.33
C LYS A 237 13.07 -23.19 -39.86
N LYS A 238 12.40 -22.65 -40.87
CA LYS A 238 12.61 -21.27 -41.31
C LYS A 238 12.10 -20.37 -40.19
N GLU A 239 13.02 -19.64 -39.56
CA GLU A 239 12.68 -18.55 -38.65
C GLU A 239 12.15 -17.40 -39.50
N TYR A 240 10.84 -17.18 -39.45
CA TYR A 240 10.23 -16.01 -40.07
C TYR A 240 10.22 -14.87 -39.04
N THR A 241 10.56 -13.65 -39.45
CA THR A 241 10.57 -12.46 -38.57
C THR A 241 9.19 -11.79 -38.46
N GLU A 242 8.27 -12.11 -39.38
CA GLU A 242 6.96 -11.48 -39.51
C GLU A 242 5.87 -12.55 -39.63
N CYS A 243 4.72 -12.29 -39.01
CA CYS A 243 3.55 -13.15 -39.01
C CYS A 243 2.31 -12.37 -39.47
N LYS A 244 1.81 -12.64 -40.68
CA LYS A 244 0.65 -11.95 -41.24
C LYS A 244 -0.64 -12.70 -40.91
N ILE A 245 -1.51 -12.09 -40.11
CA ILE A 245 -2.78 -12.71 -39.70
C ILE A 245 -3.95 -12.01 -40.40
N GLN A 246 -4.76 -12.78 -41.12
CA GLN A 246 -6.02 -12.33 -41.69
C GLN A 246 -7.18 -12.75 -40.79
N ILE A 247 -7.90 -11.79 -40.24
CA ILE A 247 -9.04 -12.00 -39.36
C ILE A 247 -10.32 -11.74 -40.13
N ARG A 248 -11.26 -12.69 -40.11
CA ARG A 248 -12.62 -12.51 -40.61
C ARG A 248 -13.53 -12.17 -39.45
N LEU A 249 -14.17 -11.02 -39.52
CA LEU A 249 -15.15 -10.53 -38.56
C LEU A 249 -16.52 -11.20 -38.78
N THR A 250 -17.46 -10.93 -37.87
CA THR A 250 -18.81 -11.53 -37.91
C THR A 250 -19.74 -10.93 -38.97
N ASP A 251 -19.41 -9.75 -39.49
CA ASP A 251 -20.05 -9.08 -40.63
C ASP A 251 -19.55 -9.63 -41.98
N GLY A 252 -18.56 -10.52 -41.97
CA GLY A 252 -17.88 -11.01 -43.17
C GLY A 252 -16.76 -10.12 -43.67
N SER A 253 -16.54 -8.95 -43.07
CA SER A 253 -15.38 -8.09 -43.35
C SER A 253 -14.10 -8.79 -42.92
N THR A 254 -13.01 -8.54 -43.64
CA THR A 254 -11.70 -9.08 -43.28
C THR A 254 -10.72 -7.98 -42.97
N MET A 255 -9.95 -8.15 -41.91
CA MET A 255 -8.89 -7.25 -41.48
C MET A 255 -7.56 -8.02 -41.44
N VAL A 256 -6.48 -7.37 -41.84
CA VAL A 256 -5.17 -8.01 -41.97
C VAL A 256 -4.16 -7.20 -41.17
N HIS A 257 -3.38 -7.88 -40.35
CA HIS A 257 -2.34 -7.25 -39.55
C HIS A 257 -1.07 -8.10 -39.50
N VAL A 258 0.07 -7.43 -39.36
CA VAL A 258 1.39 -8.06 -39.26
C VAL A 258 1.82 -8.00 -37.79
N PHE A 259 2.03 -9.18 -37.21
CA PHE A 259 2.46 -9.39 -35.83
C PHE A 259 3.87 -9.98 -35.81
N LYS A 260 4.53 -9.90 -34.66
CA LYS A 260 5.83 -10.56 -34.46
C LYS A 260 5.62 -12.03 -34.07
N PRO A 261 6.48 -12.97 -34.51
CA PRO A 261 6.38 -14.39 -34.15
C PRO A 261 6.40 -14.66 -32.64
N THR A 262 7.06 -13.78 -31.88
CA THR A 262 7.20 -13.85 -30.42
C THR A 262 6.02 -13.23 -29.67
N GLU A 263 5.09 -12.57 -30.36
CA GLU A 263 3.89 -12.03 -29.73
C GLU A 263 2.92 -13.14 -29.33
N GLN A 264 2.12 -12.87 -28.32
CA GLN A 264 1.11 -13.79 -27.82
C GLN A 264 -0.19 -13.65 -28.61
N LEU A 265 -1.00 -14.72 -28.64
CA LEU A 265 -2.33 -14.67 -29.25
C LEU A 265 -3.26 -13.63 -28.56
N ALA A 266 -3.05 -13.36 -27.27
CA ALA A 266 -3.72 -12.27 -26.55
C ALA A 266 -3.56 -10.90 -27.23
N SER A 267 -2.38 -10.60 -27.81
CA SER A 267 -2.14 -9.34 -28.53
C SER A 267 -3.02 -9.24 -29.77
N VAL A 268 -3.23 -10.34 -30.48
CA VAL A 268 -4.14 -10.42 -31.64
C VAL A 268 -5.58 -10.17 -31.20
N ARG A 269 -6.00 -10.77 -30.08
CA ARG A 269 -7.33 -10.54 -29.50
C ARG A 269 -7.57 -9.07 -29.14
N LEU A 270 -6.61 -8.44 -28.47
CA LEU A 270 -6.69 -7.02 -28.10
C LEU A 270 -6.76 -6.12 -29.34
N TRP A 271 -5.94 -6.42 -30.35
CA TRP A 271 -5.93 -5.68 -31.61
C TRP A 271 -7.28 -5.76 -32.34
N ILE A 272 -7.91 -6.94 -32.35
CA ILE A 272 -9.27 -7.11 -32.89
C ILE A 272 -10.27 -6.29 -32.09
N GLU A 273 -10.16 -6.28 -30.76
CA GLU A 273 -11.07 -5.53 -29.91
C GLU A 273 -10.99 -4.01 -30.14
N MET A 274 -9.81 -3.49 -30.43
CA MET A 274 -9.60 -2.07 -30.75
C MET A 274 -10.07 -1.69 -32.15
N ASN A 275 -9.96 -2.60 -33.13
CA ASN A 275 -10.20 -2.30 -34.54
C ASN A 275 -11.53 -2.86 -35.09
N ARG A 276 -12.28 -3.65 -34.32
CA ARG A 276 -13.60 -4.15 -34.72
C ARG A 276 -14.64 -3.04 -34.69
N LYS A 277 -15.47 -2.98 -35.74
CA LYS A 277 -16.59 -2.02 -35.87
C LYS A 277 -17.98 -2.68 -35.78
N ASP A 278 -18.02 -4.01 -35.77
CA ASP A 278 -19.24 -4.79 -36.01
C ASP A 278 -19.94 -5.28 -34.73
N SER A 279 -19.20 -5.62 -33.66
CA SER A 279 -19.82 -6.04 -32.40
C SER A 279 -18.95 -5.80 -31.18
N VAL A 280 -19.54 -5.20 -30.14
CA VAL A 280 -18.94 -4.99 -28.82
C VAL A 280 -19.41 -6.12 -27.91
N GLY A 281 -18.50 -6.99 -27.49
CA GLY A 281 -18.85 -8.16 -26.67
C GLY A 281 -17.76 -9.23 -26.65
N LYS A 282 -17.95 -10.28 -25.84
CA LYS A 282 -17.03 -11.43 -25.79
C LYS A 282 -17.09 -12.18 -27.12
N PHE A 283 -15.92 -12.52 -27.66
CA PHE A 283 -15.78 -13.31 -28.88
C PHE A 283 -14.70 -14.36 -28.71
N ASN A 284 -14.77 -15.39 -29.54
CA ASN A 284 -13.80 -16.47 -29.61
C ASN A 284 -13.11 -16.48 -30.98
N LEU A 285 -11.83 -16.87 -31.00
CA LEU A 285 -11.02 -16.98 -32.20
C LEU A 285 -10.96 -18.44 -32.65
N MET A 286 -11.23 -18.67 -33.92
CA MET A 286 -11.19 -20.00 -34.52
C MET A 286 -10.36 -19.99 -35.80
N GLN A 287 -9.52 -21.00 -35.99
CA GLN A 287 -8.88 -21.29 -37.27
C GLN A 287 -9.77 -22.25 -38.07
N THR A 288 -9.94 -22.01 -39.37
CA THR A 288 -10.78 -22.86 -40.23
C THR A 288 -10.09 -24.14 -40.66
N PHE A 289 -8.76 -24.10 -40.86
CA PHE A 289 -7.97 -25.25 -41.27
C PHE A 289 -6.56 -25.22 -40.68
N PRO A 290 -6.12 -26.27 -39.96
CA PRO A 290 -6.97 -27.28 -39.30
C PRO A 290 -7.95 -26.60 -38.34
N ARG A 291 -9.16 -27.15 -38.19
CA ARG A 291 -10.19 -26.52 -37.35
C ARG A 291 -9.74 -26.53 -35.88
N LYS A 292 -9.36 -25.36 -35.35
CA LYS A 292 -8.94 -25.18 -33.95
C LYS A 292 -9.66 -23.97 -33.36
N VAL A 293 -10.30 -24.16 -32.21
CA VAL A 293 -10.90 -23.09 -31.42
C VAL A 293 -9.91 -22.73 -30.31
N TYR A 294 -9.55 -21.46 -30.19
CA TYR A 294 -8.57 -21.00 -29.23
C TYR A 294 -9.21 -20.72 -27.87
N THR A 295 -8.60 -21.26 -26.81
CA THR A 295 -9.07 -21.08 -25.42
C THR A 295 -8.25 -20.01 -24.70
N GLU A 296 -8.61 -19.67 -23.46
CA GLU A 296 -7.84 -18.72 -22.64
C GLU A 296 -6.39 -19.19 -22.43
N ASP A 297 -6.16 -20.50 -22.33
CA ASP A 297 -4.81 -21.08 -22.22
C ASP A 297 -3.97 -20.86 -23.48
N ASP A 298 -4.60 -20.88 -24.67
CA ASP A 298 -3.90 -20.59 -25.93
C ASP A 298 -3.58 -19.09 -26.07
N MET A 299 -4.30 -18.20 -25.37
CA MET A 299 -4.04 -16.75 -25.41
C MET A 299 -2.65 -16.39 -24.87
N MET A 300 -2.13 -17.19 -23.94
CA MET A 300 -0.81 -16.99 -23.33
C MET A 300 0.36 -17.54 -24.19
N ARG A 301 0.06 -18.33 -25.23
CA ARG A 301 1.08 -18.92 -26.11
C ARG A 301 1.50 -17.96 -27.22
N THR A 302 2.73 -18.12 -27.71
CA THR A 302 3.23 -17.31 -28.82
C THR A 302 2.64 -17.74 -30.15
N LEU A 303 2.61 -16.83 -31.13
CA LEU A 303 2.15 -17.14 -32.49
C LEU A 303 2.97 -18.26 -33.15
N THR A 304 4.26 -18.37 -32.79
CA THR A 304 5.15 -19.45 -33.25
C THR A 304 4.74 -20.80 -32.67
N ASP A 305 4.45 -20.88 -31.38
CA ASP A 305 4.03 -22.13 -30.70
C ASP A 305 2.68 -22.63 -31.22
N LEU A 306 1.82 -21.71 -31.65
CA LEU A 306 0.51 -22.03 -32.22
C LEU A 306 0.56 -22.37 -33.71
N GLY A 307 1.73 -22.27 -34.36
CA GLY A 307 1.89 -22.57 -35.79
C GLY A 307 1.16 -21.58 -36.70
N LEU A 308 0.99 -20.33 -36.25
CA LEU A 308 0.31 -19.26 -37.01
C LEU A 308 1.25 -18.52 -37.98
N VAL A 309 2.56 -18.80 -37.88
CA VAL A 309 3.64 -18.22 -38.68
C VAL A 309 3.85 -19.07 -39.95
N PRO A 310 4.11 -18.48 -41.14
CA PRO A 310 4.29 -17.06 -41.44
C PRO A 310 2.99 -16.30 -41.76
N ALA A 311 1.92 -17.00 -42.10
CA ALA A 311 0.63 -16.39 -42.34
C ALA A 311 -0.51 -17.34 -41.94
N SER A 312 -1.55 -16.79 -41.33
CA SER A 312 -2.72 -17.57 -40.90
C SER A 312 -4.03 -16.79 -41.06
N SER A 313 -5.13 -17.53 -41.18
CA SER A 313 -6.49 -16.97 -41.22
C SER A 313 -7.28 -17.40 -39.99
N LEU A 314 -7.72 -16.40 -39.22
CA LEU A 314 -8.58 -16.56 -38.05
C LEU A 314 -9.98 -16.03 -38.37
N VAL A 315 -10.98 -16.62 -37.72
CA VAL A 315 -12.39 -16.24 -37.80
C VAL A 315 -12.87 -15.91 -36.41
N VAL A 316 -13.50 -14.74 -36.29
CA VAL A 316 -14.17 -14.31 -35.06
C VAL A 316 -15.53 -15.00 -34.99
N THR A 317 -15.74 -15.74 -33.92
CA THR A 317 -17.00 -16.41 -33.61
C THR A 317 -17.59 -15.76 -32.37
N LYS A 318 -18.91 -15.56 -32.36
CA LYS A 318 -19.61 -15.07 -31.16
C LYS A 318 -19.65 -16.21 -30.14
N VAL A 319 -19.40 -15.88 -28.87
CA VAL A 319 -19.50 -16.83 -27.75
C VAL A 319 -20.96 -17.07 -27.42
#